data_AF-A0A2V6V417-F1
#
_entry.id   AF-A0A2V6V417-F1
#
_cell.length_a   1.000
_cell.length_b   1.000
_cell.length_c   1.000
_cell.angle_alpha   90.00
_cell.angle_beta   90.00
_cell.angle_gamma   90.00
#
_symmetry.space_group_name_H-M   'P 1'
#
loop_
_entity.id
_entity.type
_entity.pdbx_description
1 polymer ?
#
loop_
_entity_poly.entity_id
_entity_poly.type
_entity_poly.pdbx_seq_one_letter_code
_entity_poly.pdbx_strand_id
1 'polypeptide(L)' 'DGVQYMDLKRFRHAGLEVRAQAYEPPIYPQLHGPFVPALSGLDLLLSNPLSALAILRHGDTWAPLGP' A
#
# COMPACT_ATOMS: atom_id res chain seq x y z
N ASP A 1 0.80 -6.51 12.55
CA ASP A 1 1.31 -6.79 11.20
C ASP A 1 0.65 -8.07 10.70
N GLY A 2 0.11 -8.09 9.48
CA GLY A 2 -0.59 -9.25 8.90
C GLY A 2 0.29 -10.50 8.82
N VAL A 3 1.61 -10.30 8.70
CA VAL A 3 2.63 -11.36 8.70
C VAL A 3 2.58 -12.23 9.96
N GLN A 4 2.24 -11.66 11.11
CA GLN A 4 2.22 -12.36 12.40
C GLN A 4 1.17 -13.48 12.47
N TYR A 5 0.18 -13.45 11.58
CA TYR A 5 -0.88 -14.45 11.50
C TYR A 5 -0.65 -15.48 10.39
N MET A 6 0.44 -15.37 9.62
CA MET A 6 0.72 -16.25 8.48
C MET A 6 1.65 -17.41 8.85
N ASP A 7 1.34 -18.61 8.34
CA ASP A 7 2.28 -19.74 8.36
C ASP A 7 3.18 -19.71 7.13
N LEU A 8 4.26 -18.91 7.19
CA LEU A 8 5.23 -18.77 6.09
C LEU A 8 5.91 -20.09 5.71
N LYS A 9 5.96 -21.08 6.61
CA LYS A 9 6.56 -22.40 6.30
C LYS A 9 5.71 -23.18 5.31
N ARG A 10 4.38 -23.11 5.41
CA ARG A 10 3.46 -23.77 4.46
C ARG A 10 3.63 -23.25 3.03
N PHE A 11 3.75 -21.93 2.87
CA PHE A 11 3.97 -21.33 1.56
C PHE A 11 5.32 -21.75 0.96
N ARG A 12 6.40 -21.71 1.75
CA ARG A 12 7.71 -22.19 1.30
C ARG A 12 7.71 -23.67 0.92
N HIS A 13 7.03 -24.53 1.69
CA HIS A 13 6.94 -25.96 1.36
C HIS A 13 6.22 -26.21 0.03
N ALA A 14 5.27 -25.34 -0.33
CA ALA A 14 4.60 -25.37 -1.63
C ALA A 14 5.39 -24.68 -2.75
N GLY A 15 6.59 -24.14 -2.48
CA GLY A 15 7.40 -23.40 -3.45
C GLY A 15 6.88 -21.98 -3.76
N LEU A 16 6.10 -21.38 -2.85
CA LEU A 16 5.52 -20.04 -3.02
C LEU A 16 6.36 -18.98 -2.29
N GLU A 17 6.72 -17.91 -3.00
CA GLU A 17 7.28 -16.68 -2.43
C GLU A 17 6.14 -15.81 -1.89
N VAL A 18 6.23 -15.39 -0.63
CA VAL A 18 5.26 -14.47 -0.02
C VAL A 18 5.87 -13.07 0.06
N ARG A 19 5.15 -12.09 -0.45
CA ARG A 19 5.46 -10.66 -0.32
C ARG A 19 4.38 -9.98 0.50
N ALA A 20 4.78 -9.12 1.43
CA ALA A 20 3.86 -8.22 2.10
C ALA A 20 3.84 -6.88 1.37
N GLN A 21 2.66 -6.28 1.31
CA GLN A 21 2.56 -4.88 0.91
C GLN A 21 3.15 -4.01 2.02
N ALA A 22 4.12 -3.18 1.66
CA ALA A 22 4.77 -2.22 2.56
C ALA A 22 4.23 -0.81 2.31
N TYR A 23 2.92 -0.70 2.13
CA TYR A 23 2.26 0.51 1.61
C TYR A 23 2.52 1.72 2.51
N GLU A 24 3.17 2.73 1.94
CA GLU A 24 3.33 4.05 2.54
C GLU A 24 2.38 5.02 1.83
N PRO A 25 1.42 5.65 2.54
CA PRO A 25 0.54 6.62 1.93
C PRO A 25 1.33 7.79 1.31
N PRO A 26 1.24 8.00 -0.01
CA PRO A 26 1.92 9.11 -0.66
C PRO A 26 1.31 10.43 -0.18
N ILE A 27 2.15 11.44 0.07
CA ILE A 27 1.68 12.78 0.43
C ILE A 27 1.27 13.51 -0.87
N TYR A 28 0.05 14.04 -0.89
CA TYR A 28 -0.48 14.79 -2.03
C TYR A 28 -1.27 16.03 -1.57
N PRO A 29 -1.47 17.03 -2.44
CA PRO A 29 -2.29 18.19 -2.13
C PRO A 29 -3.76 17.80 -1.88
N GLN A 30 -4.28 18.11 -0.70
CA GLN A 30 -5.71 17.99 -0.37
C GLN A 30 -6.40 19.35 -0.50
N LEU A 31 -7.72 19.35 -0.77
CA LEU A 31 -8.48 20.58 -1.03
C LEU A 31 -8.67 21.44 0.23
N HIS A 32 -8.66 20.84 1.42
CA HIS A 32 -9.10 21.48 2.66
C HIS A 32 -8.03 21.39 3.77
N GLY A 33 -6.83 21.86 3.46
CA GLY A 33 -5.74 22.00 4.43
C GLY A 33 -4.61 20.97 4.23
N PRO A 34 -3.87 20.63 5.29
CA PRO A 34 -2.74 19.72 5.20
C PRO A 34 -3.17 18.28 4.93
N PHE A 35 -2.22 17.46 4.50
CA PHE A 35 -2.43 16.04 4.25
C PHE A 35 -2.90 15.29 5.50
N VAL A 36 -4.02 14.58 5.36
CA VAL A 36 -4.53 13.62 6.34
C VAL A 36 -4.29 12.19 5.82
N PRO A 37 -3.55 11.33 6.56
CA PRO A 37 -3.30 9.95 6.15
C PRO A 37 -4.56 9.08 6.30
N ALA A 38 -4.54 7.89 5.69
CA ALA A 38 -5.58 6.86 5.80
C ALA A 38 -6.99 7.28 5.33
N LEU A 39 -7.10 8.31 4.48
CA LEU A 39 -8.32 8.59 3.75
C LEU A 39 -8.54 7.57 2.62
N SER A 40 -9.78 7.50 2.14
CA SER A 40 -10.15 6.59 1.05
C SER A 40 -9.46 6.96 -0.27
N GLY A 41 -9.26 5.99 -1.17
CA GLY A 41 -8.82 6.28 -2.54
C GLY A 41 -9.79 7.16 -3.33
N LEU A 42 -11.07 7.23 -2.91
CA LEU A 42 -12.04 8.17 -3.50
C LEU A 42 -11.72 9.62 -3.16
N ASP A 43 -11.20 9.90 -1.95
CA ASP A 43 -10.76 11.25 -1.59
C ASP A 43 -9.64 11.72 -2.52
N LEU A 44 -8.64 10.87 -2.74
CA LEU A 44 -7.56 11.12 -3.70
C LEU A 44 -8.10 11.33 -5.14
N LEU A 45 -9.05 10.50 -5.58
CA LEU A 45 -9.64 10.61 -6.92
C LEU A 45 -10.39 11.94 -7.09
N LEU A 46 -11.17 12.35 -6.10
CA LEU A 46 -11.98 13.57 -6.18
C LEU A 46 -11.15 14.84 -5.96
N SER A 47 -10.06 14.77 -5.19
CA SER A 47 -9.14 15.89 -4.96
C SER A 47 -8.12 16.07 -6.11
N ASN A 48 -7.68 14.98 -6.74
CA ASN A 48 -6.60 14.97 -7.73
C ASN A 48 -6.95 14.09 -8.95
N PRO A 49 -8.04 14.36 -9.68
CA PRO A 49 -8.61 13.41 -10.66
C PRO A 49 -7.66 13.01 -11.80
N LEU A 50 -6.79 13.91 -12.25
CA LEU A 50 -5.86 13.64 -13.36
C LEU A 50 -4.61 12.86 -12.93
N SER A 51 -4.24 12.91 -11.65
CA SER A 51 -3.00 12.32 -11.11
C SER A 51 -3.26 11.22 -10.07
N ALA A 52 -4.50 11.00 -9.66
CA ALA A 52 -4.88 10.10 -8.57
C ALA A 52 -4.28 8.68 -8.70
N LEU A 53 -4.37 8.08 -9.89
CA LEU A 53 -3.81 6.75 -10.12
C LEU A 53 -2.28 6.74 -10.02
N ALA A 54 -1.62 7.78 -10.56
CA ALA A 54 -0.17 7.90 -10.49
C ALA A 54 0.29 8.06 -9.04
N ILE A 55 -0.38 8.95 -8.29
CA ILE A 55 -0.16 9.16 -6.85
C ILE A 55 -0.35 7.84 -6.10
N LEU A 56 -1.49 7.17 -6.26
CA LEU A 56 -1.79 5.92 -5.55
C LEU A 56 -0.71 4.85 -5.76
N ARG A 57 -0.20 4.74 -7.00
CA ARG A 57 0.85 3.77 -7.37
C ARG A 57 2.21 4.07 -6.77
N HIS A 58 2.50 5.30 -6.34
CA HIS A 58 3.76 5.58 -5.64
C HIS A 58 3.88 4.85 -4.30
N GLY A 59 2.75 4.56 -3.64
CA GLY A 59 2.73 3.79 -2.41
C GLY A 59 2.76 2.27 -2.63
N ASP A 60 2.71 1.78 -3.88
CA ASP A 60 2.58 0.35 -4.19
C ASP A 60 3.92 -0.38 -4.08
N THR A 61 4.42 -0.48 -2.85
CA THR A 61 5.66 -1.15 -2.48
C THR A 61 5.36 -2.53 -1.92
N TRP A 62 6.18 -3.51 -2.32
CA TRP A 62 6.09 -4.89 -1.88
C TRP A 62 7.44 -5.35 -1.37
N ALA A 63 7.47 -5.86 -0.15
CA ALA A 63 8.66 -6.38 0.49
C ALA A 63 8.61 -7.91 0.57
N PRO A 64 9.70 -8.62 0.23
CA PRO A 64 9.79 -10.05 0.50
C PRO A 64 9.77 -10.31 2.00
N LEU A 65 9.03 -11.32 2.43
CA LEU A 65 8.95 -11.71 3.84
C LEU A 65 10.02 -12.76 4.18
N GLY A 66 11.27 -12.29 4.24
CA GLY A 66 12.45 -13.10 4.58
C GLY A 66 12.80 -14.20 3.57
N PRO A 67 13.90 -14.94 3.80
CA PRO A 67 14.15 -16.22 3.16
C PRO A 67 13.23 -17.35 3.67
#